data_AF-A0A7Z7QR33-F1
#
_entry.id   AF-A0A7Z7QR33-F1
#
_cell.length_a   1.000
_cell.length_b   1.000
_cell.length_c   1.000
_cell.angle_alpha   90.00
_cell.angle_beta   90.00
_cell.angle_gamma   90.00
#
_symmetry.space_group_name_H-M   'P 1'
#
loop_
_entity.id
_entity.type
_entity.pdbx_description
1 polymer ?
#
loop_
_entity_poly.entity_id
_entity_poly.type
_entity_poly.pdbx_seq_one_letter_code
_entity_poly.pdbx_strand_id
1 'polypeptide(L)'
;MESSFKQFISETSYEGAYVRLKSGKVPIYQDEAMTIPFELNDPTSKLYQVLYEYEQSTKLALKQSELELYVNKNDVQLMLFLHVDSQLNEIHLAYFDQKWKQVYLENQDEPFDYQVNDVGYLIANHLNILMAIQRKQQLNVVKKLLGDTIEKRQSIAQLMEQNNTLKDRYLKLRNSKLGKLQIKWWERLK
;
A
#
# COMPACT_ATOMS: atom_id res chain seq x y z
N MET A 1 32.14 -6.99 -7.97
CA MET A 1 31.25 -6.28 -7.03
C MET A 1 29.88 -5.96 -7.65
N GLU A 2 29.74 -5.83 -8.97
CA GLU A 2 28.47 -5.42 -9.61
C GLU A 2 27.41 -6.51 -9.80
N SER A 3 27.76 -7.79 -9.94
CA SER A 3 26.76 -8.83 -10.28
C SER A 3 25.79 -9.14 -9.14
N SER A 4 26.31 -9.30 -7.92
CA SER A 4 25.50 -9.56 -6.73
C SER A 4 24.59 -8.38 -6.37
N PHE A 5 25.07 -7.15 -6.54
CA PHE A 5 24.27 -5.95 -6.32
C PHE A 5 23.18 -5.76 -7.37
N LYS A 6 23.50 -5.98 -8.65
CA LYS A 6 22.50 -5.95 -9.74
C LYS A 6 21.44 -7.03 -9.55
N GLN A 7 21.85 -8.23 -9.16
CA GLN A 7 20.94 -9.33 -8.84
C GLN A 7 20.04 -8.98 -7.66
N PHE A 8 20.60 -8.41 -6.59
CA PHE A 8 19.85 -7.90 -5.45
C PHE A 8 18.77 -6.89 -5.89
N ILE A 9 19.14 -5.88 -6.70
CA ILE A 9 18.19 -4.88 -7.20
C ILE A 9 17.06 -5.56 -8.01
N SER A 10 17.38 -6.52 -8.87
CA SER A 10 16.35 -7.18 -9.69
C SER A 10 15.41 -8.08 -8.89
N GLU A 11 15.92 -8.78 -7.87
CA GLU A 11 15.16 -9.81 -7.15
C GLU A 11 14.43 -9.26 -5.92
N THR A 12 14.89 -8.15 -5.35
CA THR A 12 14.34 -7.62 -4.10
C THR A 12 12.98 -6.99 -4.33
N SER A 13 12.08 -7.19 -3.37
CA SER A 13 10.82 -6.48 -3.33
C SER A 13 11.05 -5.02 -2.99
N TYR A 14 10.43 -4.13 -3.76
CA TYR A 14 10.46 -2.69 -3.54
C TYR A 14 9.28 -2.22 -2.68
N GLU A 15 8.34 -3.09 -2.31
CA GLU A 15 7.16 -2.71 -1.52
C GLU A 15 7.55 -1.99 -0.22
N GLY A 16 7.09 -0.75 -0.05
CA GLY A 16 7.43 0.11 1.07
C GLY A 16 8.78 0.83 0.98
N ALA A 17 9.59 0.54 -0.04
CA ALA A 17 10.83 1.27 -0.33
C ALA A 17 10.56 2.59 -1.07
N TYR A 18 11.63 3.38 -1.23
CA TYR A 18 11.61 4.58 -2.07
C TYR A 18 12.35 4.31 -3.37
N VAL A 19 11.82 4.88 -4.45
CA VAL A 19 12.41 4.80 -5.79
C VAL A 19 12.47 6.17 -6.42
N ARG A 20 13.38 6.31 -7.38
CA ARG A 20 13.51 7.47 -8.25
C ARG A 20 13.31 7.01 -9.69
N LEU A 21 12.70 7.85 -10.53
CA LEU A 21 12.60 7.55 -11.95
C LEU A 21 13.98 7.71 -12.61
N LYS A 22 14.37 6.77 -13.46
CA LYS A 22 15.64 6.88 -14.21
C LYS A 22 15.62 8.12 -15.11
N SER A 23 16.81 8.67 -15.37
CA SER A 23 16.98 9.84 -16.24
C SER A 23 16.43 9.56 -17.65
N GLY A 24 15.46 10.36 -18.10
CA GLY A 24 14.85 10.25 -19.43
C GLY A 24 13.33 10.44 -19.41
N LYS A 25 12.69 10.30 -20.59
CA LYS A 25 11.22 10.19 -20.69
C LYS A 25 10.79 8.79 -20.27
N VAL A 26 10.70 8.57 -18.97
CA VAL A 26 10.11 7.34 -18.42
C VAL A 26 8.59 7.43 -18.61
N PRO A 27 7.94 6.41 -19.21
CA PRO A 27 6.50 6.38 -19.31
C PRO A 27 5.89 6.11 -17.93
N ILE A 28 4.97 6.99 -17.52
CA ILE A 28 4.25 6.92 -16.24
C ILE A 28 2.77 6.96 -16.56
N TYR A 29 1.97 6.31 -15.73
CA TYR A 29 0.54 6.15 -15.97
C TYR A 29 -0.28 6.51 -14.74
N GLN A 30 -1.52 6.95 -14.95
CA GLN A 30 -2.47 7.27 -13.87
C GLN A 30 -3.32 6.06 -13.45
N ASP A 31 -3.34 5.00 -14.25
CA ASP A 31 -4.14 3.82 -14.05
C ASP A 31 -3.26 2.55 -13.97
N GLU A 32 -3.74 1.57 -13.20
CA GLU A 32 -3.05 0.30 -12.99
C GLU A 32 -2.85 -0.49 -14.29
N ALA A 33 -3.79 -0.34 -15.25
CA ALA A 33 -3.71 -0.95 -16.57
C ALA A 33 -2.67 -0.29 -17.50
N MET A 34 -2.05 0.82 -17.08
CA MET A 34 -1.04 1.57 -17.82
C MET A 34 -1.49 1.98 -19.22
N THR A 35 -2.71 2.54 -19.29
CA THR A 35 -3.32 2.99 -20.56
C THR A 35 -3.37 4.51 -20.69
N ILE A 36 -3.43 5.23 -19.56
CA ILE A 36 -3.53 6.68 -19.48
C ILE A 36 -2.16 7.25 -19.13
N PRO A 37 -1.38 7.73 -20.11
CA PRO A 37 -0.06 8.29 -19.84
C PRO A 37 -0.18 9.57 -19.01
N PHE A 38 0.78 9.76 -18.12
CA PHE A 38 0.93 10.91 -17.27
C PHE A 38 2.28 11.56 -17.52
N GLU A 39 2.28 12.86 -17.80
CA GLU A 39 3.52 13.63 -17.94
C GLU A 39 3.81 14.41 -16.66
N LEU A 40 4.99 14.17 -16.09
CA LEU A 40 5.53 14.98 -15.01
C LEU A 40 6.41 16.08 -15.60
N ASN A 41 6.23 17.31 -15.11
CA ASN A 41 7.07 18.45 -15.50
C ASN A 41 8.54 18.30 -15.05
N ASP A 42 8.79 17.54 -13.97
CA ASP A 42 10.13 17.12 -13.55
C ASP A 42 10.08 15.76 -12.82
N PRO A 43 10.21 14.64 -13.56
CA PRO A 43 10.10 13.30 -12.99
C PRO A 43 11.36 12.85 -12.25
N THR A 44 12.52 13.42 -12.59
CA THR A 44 13.81 12.85 -12.19
C THR A 44 14.33 13.41 -10.89
N SER A 45 13.87 14.55 -10.38
CA SER A 45 14.29 15.08 -9.07
C SER A 45 13.57 14.42 -7.89
N LYS A 46 12.43 13.77 -8.16
CA LYS A 46 11.48 13.35 -7.14
C LYS A 46 11.65 11.90 -6.69
N LEU A 47 11.43 11.69 -5.40
CA LEU A 47 11.33 10.39 -4.76
C LEU A 47 9.87 9.94 -4.66
N TYR A 48 9.64 8.67 -4.93
CA TYR A 48 8.34 8.02 -4.89
C TYR A 48 8.37 6.86 -3.91
N GLN A 49 7.36 6.73 -3.07
CA GLN A 49 7.19 5.54 -2.25
C GLN A 49 6.51 4.46 -3.08
N VAL A 50 7.02 3.23 -3.03
CA VAL A 50 6.36 2.09 -3.67
C VAL A 50 5.27 1.56 -2.73
N LEU A 51 4.04 1.56 -3.21
CA LEU A 51 2.88 1.05 -2.46
C LEU A 51 2.80 -0.47 -2.52
N TYR A 52 2.90 -1.02 -3.72
CA TYR A 52 2.86 -2.46 -3.97
C TYR A 52 3.47 -2.78 -5.34
N GLU A 53 3.83 -4.05 -5.50
CA GLU A 53 4.27 -4.64 -6.76
C GLU A 53 3.18 -5.53 -7.33
N TYR A 54 3.00 -5.50 -8.64
CA TYR A 54 1.98 -6.29 -9.33
C TYR A 54 2.52 -6.84 -10.65
N GLU A 55 1.73 -7.72 -11.29
CA GLU A 55 2.14 -8.46 -12.49
C GLU A 55 3.53 -9.12 -12.33
N GLN A 56 3.63 -10.08 -11.40
CA GLN A 56 4.87 -10.83 -11.15
C GLN A 56 6.08 -9.94 -10.82
N SER A 57 5.85 -8.86 -10.06
CA SER A 57 6.90 -7.92 -9.64
C SER A 57 7.58 -7.17 -10.78
N THR A 58 6.89 -7.01 -11.92
CA THR A 58 7.41 -6.24 -13.06
C THR A 58 6.91 -4.80 -13.09
N LYS A 59 5.78 -4.53 -12.44
CA LYS A 59 5.15 -3.21 -12.35
C LYS A 59 5.03 -2.73 -10.91
N LEU A 60 5.11 -1.42 -10.75
CA LEU A 60 5.11 -0.74 -9.45
C LEU A 60 3.97 0.28 -9.40
N ALA A 61 3.22 0.26 -8.30
CA ALA A 61 2.37 1.37 -7.90
C ALA A 61 3.18 2.31 -7.00
N LEU A 62 3.24 3.57 -7.38
CA LEU A 62 4.02 4.62 -6.76
C LEU A 62 3.11 5.66 -6.13
N LYS A 63 3.52 6.20 -4.99
CA LYS A 63 2.87 7.32 -4.32
C LYS A 63 3.81 8.49 -4.17
N GLN A 64 3.31 9.67 -4.53
CA GLN A 64 3.90 10.95 -4.18
C GLN A 64 2.81 11.89 -3.67
N SER A 65 2.89 12.26 -2.40
CA SER A 65 1.84 13.05 -1.72
C SER A 65 0.47 12.38 -1.88
N GLU A 66 -0.46 12.98 -2.64
CA GLU A 66 -1.81 12.43 -2.89
C GLU A 66 -1.96 11.77 -4.27
N LEU A 67 -0.89 11.72 -5.07
CA LEU A 67 -0.91 11.14 -6.40
C LEU A 67 -0.44 9.69 -6.36
N GLU A 68 -1.24 8.80 -6.94
CA GLU A 68 -0.90 7.41 -7.24
C GLU A 68 -0.57 7.29 -8.74
N LEU A 69 0.57 6.69 -9.04
CA LEU A 69 1.13 6.57 -10.38
C LEU A 69 1.65 5.15 -10.61
N TYR A 70 1.71 4.74 -11.87
CA TYR A 70 2.09 3.38 -12.24
C TYR A 70 3.25 3.40 -13.23
N VAL A 71 4.23 2.51 -13.04
CA VAL A 71 5.45 2.45 -13.84
C VAL A 71 6.04 1.04 -13.87
N ASN A 72 6.86 0.73 -14.88
CA ASN A 72 7.62 -0.51 -14.87
C ASN A 72 8.77 -0.44 -13.85
N LYS A 73 9.03 -1.55 -13.18
CA LYS A 73 10.14 -1.70 -12.22
C LYS A 73 11.52 -1.45 -12.86
N ASN A 74 11.65 -1.74 -14.15
CA ASN A 74 12.89 -1.52 -14.89
C ASN A 74 13.20 -0.05 -15.16
N ASP A 75 12.18 0.82 -15.11
CA ASP A 75 12.33 2.25 -15.40
C ASP A 75 12.64 3.09 -14.15
N VAL A 76 12.74 2.43 -12.99
CA VAL A 76 13.06 3.08 -11.72
C VAL A 76 14.41 2.65 -11.16
N GLN A 77 14.92 3.48 -10.26
CA GLN A 77 16.11 3.25 -9.47
C GLN A 77 15.72 3.11 -8.01
N LEU A 78 16.08 1.98 -7.39
CA LEU A 78 15.86 1.74 -5.97
C LEU A 78 16.74 2.66 -5.12
N MET A 79 16.14 3.27 -4.10
CA MET A 79 16.82 4.05 -3.07
C MET A 79 16.95 3.19 -1.80
N LEU A 80 18.18 3.03 -1.31
CA LEU A 80 18.50 2.20 -0.16
C LEU A 80 18.43 3.00 1.14
N PHE A 81 17.66 2.54 2.10
CA PHE A 81 17.67 3.08 3.47
C PHE A 81 19.06 3.03 4.13
N LEU A 82 19.55 4.21 4.53
CA LEU A 82 20.68 4.38 5.43
C LEU A 82 20.22 4.46 6.88
N HIS A 83 19.22 5.29 7.13
CA HIS A 83 18.70 5.57 8.46
C HIS A 83 17.23 5.99 8.38
N VAL A 84 16.46 5.65 9.42
CA VAL A 84 15.08 6.07 9.58
C VAL A 84 14.90 6.49 11.03
N ASP A 85 14.67 7.77 11.27
CA ASP A 85 14.25 8.30 12.56
C ASP A 85 12.76 8.61 12.55
N SER A 86 11.98 7.75 13.20
CA SER A 86 10.53 7.93 13.29
C SER A 86 10.09 9.07 14.21
N GLN A 87 10.95 9.56 15.11
CA GLN A 87 10.62 10.66 16.02
C GLN A 87 10.75 12.00 15.30
N LEU A 88 11.81 12.15 14.50
CA LEU A 88 12.09 13.34 13.72
C LEU A 88 11.47 13.31 12.32
N ASN A 89 10.87 12.18 11.92
CA ASN A 89 10.36 11.94 10.57
C ASN A 89 11.45 12.02 9.47
N GLU A 90 12.70 11.72 9.86
CA GLU A 90 13.85 11.82 8.97
C GLU A 90 14.14 10.46 8.33
N ILE A 91 14.25 10.45 7.00
CA ILE A 91 14.59 9.26 6.22
C ILE A 91 15.79 9.58 5.35
N HIS A 92 16.86 8.83 5.55
CA HIS A 92 18.11 8.96 4.80
C HIS A 92 18.21 7.83 3.81
N LEU A 93 18.42 8.18 2.55
CA LEU A 93 18.44 7.24 1.44
C LEU A 93 19.75 7.36 0.67
N ALA A 94 20.24 6.25 0.15
CA ALA A 94 21.41 6.18 -0.71
C ALA A 94 21.07 5.57 -2.07
N TYR A 95 21.73 6.04 -3.11
CA TYR A 95 21.60 5.47 -4.45
C TYR A 95 22.90 5.60 -5.22
N PHE A 96 23.03 4.79 -6.27
CA PHE A 96 24.24 4.75 -7.08
C PHE A 96 24.00 5.40 -8.45
N ASP A 97 24.56 6.58 -8.68
CA ASP A 97 24.52 7.31 -9.96
C ASP A 97 25.93 7.77 -10.32
N GLN A 98 26.65 6.92 -11.05
CA GLN A 98 28.10 6.99 -11.32
C GLN A 98 28.99 6.92 -10.05
N LYS A 99 28.53 7.52 -8.95
CA LYS A 99 29.04 7.47 -7.58
C LYS A 99 27.87 7.28 -6.63
N TRP A 100 28.17 6.83 -5.42
CA TRP A 100 27.19 6.76 -4.35
C TRP A 100 26.81 8.16 -3.88
N LYS A 101 25.51 8.40 -3.82
CA LYS A 101 24.90 9.65 -3.36
C LYS A 101 23.95 9.34 -2.20
N GLN A 102 23.84 10.26 -1.26
CA GLN A 102 22.84 10.25 -0.20
C GLN A 102 21.86 11.42 -0.37
N VAL A 103 20.62 11.21 0.05
CA VAL A 103 19.55 12.20 -0.01
C VAL A 103 18.64 12.05 1.22
N TYR A 104 18.15 13.18 1.71
CA TYR A 104 17.12 13.22 2.76
C TYR A 104 15.76 13.25 2.08
N LEU A 105 14.79 12.48 2.58
CA LEU A 105 13.45 12.48 1.98
C LEU A 105 12.79 13.87 2.00
N GLU A 106 13.05 14.68 3.03
CA GLU A 106 12.53 16.05 3.15
C GLU A 106 13.30 17.07 2.30
N ASN A 107 14.56 16.79 1.97
CA ASN A 107 15.41 17.67 1.17
C ASN A 107 16.01 16.90 -0.02
N GLN A 108 15.20 16.75 -1.06
CA GLN A 108 15.47 15.91 -2.23
C GLN A 108 16.36 16.60 -3.27
N ASP A 109 16.42 17.93 -3.23
CA ASP A 109 17.01 18.76 -4.29
C ASP A 109 18.55 18.78 -4.25
N GLU A 110 19.17 18.43 -3.13
CA GLU A 110 20.62 18.46 -2.94
C GLU A 110 21.16 17.09 -2.49
N PRO A 111 21.39 16.14 -3.42
CA PRO A 111 22.07 14.90 -3.10
C PRO A 111 23.57 15.15 -2.81
N PHE A 112 24.08 14.53 -1.75
CA PHE A 112 25.49 14.65 -1.33
C PHE A 112 26.27 13.39 -1.68
N ASP A 113 27.58 13.52 -1.96
CA ASP A 113 28.44 12.35 -2.14
C ASP A 113 28.49 11.51 -0.86
N TYR A 114 28.31 10.20 -1.00
CA TYR A 114 28.34 9.24 0.10
C TYR A 114 29.43 8.21 -0.13
N GLN A 115 30.33 8.05 0.84
CA GLN A 115 31.37 7.02 0.76
C GLN A 115 30.83 5.71 1.33
N VAL A 116 30.64 4.73 0.44
CA VAL A 116 30.29 3.36 0.83
C VAL A 116 31.55 2.55 1.05
N ASN A 117 31.82 2.20 2.31
CA ASN A 117 32.94 1.33 2.67
C ASN A 117 32.62 -0.15 2.38
N ASP A 118 31.37 -0.56 2.59
CA ASP A 118 30.90 -1.93 2.34
C ASP A 118 29.46 -1.93 1.80
N VAL A 119 29.30 -2.38 0.56
CA VAL A 119 28.00 -2.50 -0.12
C VAL A 119 27.14 -3.59 0.51
N GLY A 120 27.74 -4.67 1.01
CA GLY A 120 27.03 -5.76 1.69
C GLY A 120 26.36 -5.27 2.97
N TYR A 121 27.08 -4.47 3.76
CA TYR A 121 26.52 -3.81 4.93
C TYR A 121 25.34 -2.89 4.57
N LEU A 122 25.47 -2.09 3.50
CA LEU A 122 24.40 -1.20 3.04
C LEU A 122 23.13 -1.97 2.65
N ILE A 123 23.28 -3.07 1.91
CA ILE A 123 22.17 -3.96 1.54
C ILE A 123 21.51 -4.56 2.79
N ALA A 124 22.32 -5.09 3.72
CA ALA A 124 21.80 -5.69 4.95
C ALA A 124 21.04 -4.66 5.81
N ASN A 125 21.58 -3.44 5.93
CA ASN A 125 20.92 -2.35 6.63
C ASN A 125 19.58 -1.98 5.97
N HIS A 126 19.57 -1.84 4.64
CA HIS A 126 18.36 -1.56 3.88
C HIS A 126 17.29 -2.62 4.12
N LEU A 127 17.65 -3.91 4.03
CA LEU A 127 16.72 -5.03 4.24
C LEU A 127 16.15 -5.04 5.67
N ASN A 128 17.00 -4.77 6.67
CA ASN A 128 16.55 -4.70 8.07
C ASN A 128 15.50 -3.60 8.27
N ILE A 129 15.76 -2.41 7.73
CA ILE A 129 14.83 -1.27 7.81
C ILE A 129 13.54 -1.57 7.04
N LEU A 130 13.66 -2.07 5.80
CA LEU A 130 12.52 -2.41 4.94
C LEU A 130 11.61 -3.43 5.62
N MET A 131 12.18 -4.50 6.17
CA MET A 131 11.42 -5.51 6.92
C MET A 131 10.69 -4.91 8.13
N ALA A 132 11.31 -3.97 8.85
CA ALA A 132 10.65 -3.30 9.97
C ALA A 132 9.46 -2.44 9.52
N ILE A 133 9.61 -1.72 8.40
CA ILE A 133 8.53 -0.92 7.79
C ILE A 133 7.37 -1.83 7.35
N GLN A 134 7.67 -2.89 6.62
CA GLN A 134 6.67 -3.83 6.11
C GLN A 134 5.91 -4.52 7.27
N ARG A 135 6.60 -4.95 8.33
CA ARG A 135 5.95 -5.50 9.53
C ARG A 135 5.00 -4.49 10.19
N LYS A 136 5.41 -3.23 10.30
CA LYS A 136 4.56 -2.17 10.87
C LYS A 136 3.32 -1.93 10.02
N GLN A 137 3.45 -1.90 8.69
CA GLN A 137 2.33 -1.77 7.76
C GLN A 137 1.36 -2.97 7.87
N GLN A 138 1.89 -4.19 7.87
CA GLN A 138 1.08 -5.41 8.04
C GLN A 138 0.31 -5.40 9.36
N LEU A 139 0.95 -5.03 10.47
CA LEU A 139 0.27 -4.90 11.77
C LEU A 139 -0.87 -3.89 11.73
N ASN A 140 -0.71 -2.77 11.03
CA ASN A 140 -1.76 -1.76 10.89
C ASN A 140 -2.94 -2.29 10.06
N VAL A 141 -2.67 -3.00 8.96
CA VAL A 141 -3.71 -3.65 8.14
C VAL A 141 -4.49 -4.67 8.97
N VAL A 142 -3.79 -5.53 9.71
CA VAL A 142 -4.43 -6.53 10.59
C VAL A 142 -5.29 -5.85 11.65
N LYS A 143 -4.80 -4.79 12.30
CA LYS A 143 -5.58 -4.03 13.29
C LYS A 143 -6.86 -3.45 12.68
N LYS A 144 -6.77 -2.87 11.48
CA LYS A 144 -7.92 -2.32 10.76
C LYS A 144 -8.95 -3.42 10.45
N LEU A 145 -8.51 -4.54 9.87
CA LEU A 145 -9.38 -5.67 9.54
C LEU A 145 -10.06 -6.28 10.78
N LEU A 146 -9.35 -6.33 11.91
CA LEU A 146 -9.92 -6.77 13.18
C LEU A 146 -10.99 -5.80 13.68
N GLY A 147 -10.75 -4.48 13.57
CA GLY A 147 -11.73 -3.44 13.84
C GLY A 147 -13.00 -3.61 13.01
N ASP A 148 -12.86 -3.67 11.67
CA ASP A 148 -13.97 -3.87 10.73
C ASP A 148 -14.75 -5.17 11.04
N THR A 149 -14.04 -6.23 11.45
CA THR A 149 -14.66 -7.51 11.82
C THR A 149 -15.49 -7.39 13.11
N ILE A 150 -15.02 -6.64 14.09
CA ILE A 150 -15.76 -6.39 15.34
C ILE A 150 -17.04 -5.60 15.03
N GLU A 151 -16.94 -4.55 14.22
CA GLU A 151 -18.10 -3.74 13.81
C GLU A 151 -19.14 -4.59 13.06
N LYS A 152 -18.71 -5.41 12.10
CA LYS A 152 -19.60 -6.33 11.38
C LYS A 152 -20.28 -7.33 12.31
N ARG A 153 -19.58 -7.87 13.31
CA ARG A 153 -20.18 -8.78 14.30
C ARG A 153 -21.25 -8.09 15.13
N GLN A 154 -21.04 -6.83 15.53
CA GLN A 154 -22.05 -6.04 16.24
C GLN A 154 -23.28 -5.79 15.37
N SER A 155 -23.08 -5.43 14.10
CA SER A 155 -24.19 -5.25 13.14
C SER A 155 -24.99 -6.54 12.95
N ILE A 156 -24.31 -7.69 12.80
CA ILE A 156 -24.98 -9.00 12.70
C ILE A 156 -25.79 -9.30 13.96
N ALA A 157 -25.26 -9.03 15.15
CA ALA A 157 -25.99 -9.25 16.40
C ALA A 157 -27.27 -8.40 16.48
N GLN A 158 -27.21 -7.13 16.06
CA GLN A 158 -28.39 -6.25 15.99
C GLN A 158 -29.41 -6.77 14.97
N LEU A 159 -28.97 -7.21 13.79
CA LEU A 159 -29.86 -7.79 12.77
C LEU A 159 -30.52 -9.09 13.26
N MET A 160 -29.78 -9.93 14.00
CA MET A 160 -30.33 -11.13 14.63
C MET A 160 -31.41 -10.78 15.67
N GLU A 161 -31.18 -9.77 16.51
CA GLU A 161 -32.15 -9.30 17.50
C GLU A 161 -33.43 -8.74 16.83
N GLN A 162 -33.27 -7.93 15.79
CA GLN A 162 -34.38 -7.41 15.00
C GLN A 162 -35.18 -8.54 14.32
N ASN A 163 -34.50 -9.54 13.76
CA ASN A 163 -35.14 -10.69 13.15
C ASN A 163 -35.93 -11.51 14.19
N ASN A 164 -35.35 -11.78 15.35
CA ASN A 164 -36.06 -12.45 16.45
C ASN A 164 -37.30 -11.67 16.88
N THR A 165 -37.18 -10.34 17.02
CA THR A 165 -38.31 -9.46 17.36
C THR A 165 -39.41 -9.51 16.30
N LEU A 166 -39.05 -9.47 15.01
CA LEU A 166 -40.00 -9.57 13.90
C LEU A 166 -40.69 -10.94 13.87
N LYS A 167 -39.93 -12.02 14.09
CA LYS A 167 -40.45 -13.38 14.18
C LYS A 167 -41.46 -13.52 15.31
N ASP A 168 -41.16 -12.99 16.49
CA ASP A 168 -42.06 -13.00 17.64
C ASP A 168 -43.33 -12.20 17.37
N ARG A 169 -43.21 -11.01 16.76
CA ARG A 169 -44.36 -10.21 16.34
C ARG A 169 -45.22 -10.96 15.33
N TYR A 170 -44.60 -11.59 14.33
CA TYR A 170 -45.28 -12.40 13.33
C TYR A 170 -46.03 -13.57 13.97
N LEU A 171 -45.40 -14.32 14.87
CA LEU A 171 -46.03 -15.43 15.59
C LEU A 171 -47.21 -14.97 16.44
N LYS A 172 -47.09 -13.84 17.13
CA LYS A 172 -48.20 -13.22 17.89
C LYS A 172 -49.37 -12.84 16.98
N LEU A 173 -49.09 -12.20 15.83
CA LEU A 173 -50.10 -11.88 14.81
C LEU A 173 -50.80 -13.14 14.29
N ARG A 174 -50.02 -14.16 13.91
CA ARG A 174 -50.55 -15.44 13.42
C ARG A 174 -51.42 -16.16 14.45
N ASN A 175 -51.15 -16.00 15.74
CA ASN A 175 -51.93 -16.65 16.79
C ASN A 175 -53.19 -15.84 17.19
N SER A 176 -53.27 -14.56 16.86
CA SER A 176 -54.44 -13.70 17.10
C SER A 176 -55.59 -13.98 16.11
N LYS A 177 -56.85 -13.89 16.57
CA LYS A 177 -58.04 -14.08 15.72
C LYS A 177 -58.09 -13.12 14.51
N LEU A 178 -57.76 -11.85 14.73
CA LEU A 178 -57.71 -10.83 13.66
C LEU A 178 -56.50 -11.01 12.75
N GLY A 179 -55.34 -11.35 13.31
CA GLY A 179 -54.13 -11.57 12.52
C GLY A 179 -54.20 -12.84 11.65
N LYS A 180 -54.92 -13.89 12.09
CA LYS A 180 -55.24 -15.04 11.23
C LYS A 180 -56.03 -14.65 9.99
N LEU A 181 -57.02 -13.75 10.12
CA LEU A 181 -57.81 -13.27 8.98
C LEU A 181 -56.95 -12.41 8.03
N GLN A 182 -56.11 -11.53 8.56
CA GLN A 182 -55.22 -10.68 7.76
C GLN A 182 -54.17 -11.49 6.98
N ILE A 183 -53.53 -12.48 7.61
CA ILE A 183 -52.56 -13.35 6.94
C ILE A 183 -53.25 -14.17 5.84
N LYS A 184 -54.43 -14.74 6.12
CA LYS A 184 -55.22 -15.49 5.12
C LYS A 184 -55.63 -14.65 3.92
N TRP A 185 -55.90 -13.36 4.14
CA TRP A 185 -56.20 -12.40 3.08
C TRP A 185 -54.97 -12.09 2.24
N TRP A 186 -53.82 -11.88 2.88
CA TRP A 186 -52.56 -11.58 2.19
C TRP A 186 -52.04 -12.77 1.37
N GLU A 187 -52.13 -13.99 1.92
CA GLU A 187 -51.78 -15.23 1.20
C GLU A 187 -52.70 -15.53 0.01
N ARG A 188 -53.95 -15.03 0.00
CA ARG A 188 -54.89 -15.14 -1.13
C ARG A 188 -54.66 -14.12 -2.24
N LEU A 189 -53.97 -13.02 -1.93
CA LEU A 189 -53.63 -11.95 -2.88
C LEU A 189 -52.30 -12.19 -3.60
N LYS A 190 -51.60 -13.26 -3.24
CA LYS A 190 -50.37 -13.73 -3.87
C LYS A 190 -50.68 -14.87 -4.83
#